data_AF-A0A0P9PF31-F1
#
_entry.id   AF-A0A0P9PF31-F1
#
_cell.length_a   1.000
_cell.length_b   1.000
_cell.length_c   1.000
_cell.angle_alpha   90.00
_cell.angle_beta   90.00
_cell.angle_gamma   90.00
#
_symmetry.space_group_name_H-M   'P 1'
#
loop_
_entity.id
_entity.type
_entity.pdbx_description
1 polymer ?
#
loop_
_entity_poly.entity_id
_entity_poly.type
_entity_poly.pdbx_seq_one_letter_code
_entity_poly.pdbx_strand_id
1 'polypeptide(L)' 'MQQAVISQAHKASQDGITATPTLVIKDKQSGRSIKLQGAPDGDVLLSAMDWLASARDR' A
#
# COMPACT_ATOMS: atom_id res chain seq x y z
N MET A 1 20.09 8.30 10.76
CA MET A 1 19.56 6.91 10.82
C MET A 1 18.38 6.81 11.78
N GLN A 2 18.56 6.98 13.10
CA GLN A 2 17.49 6.85 14.11
C GLN A 2 16.23 7.69 13.79
N GLN A 3 16.41 8.97 13.44
CA GLN A 3 15.31 9.88 13.11
C GLN A 3 14.49 9.42 11.90
N ALA A 4 15.11 8.81 10.90
CA ALA A 4 14.42 8.33 9.70
C ALA A 4 13.48 7.17 10.03
N VAL A 5 13.94 6.22 10.86
CA VAL A 5 13.13 5.08 11.32
C VAL A 5 11.93 5.54 12.14
N ILE A 6 12.14 6.48 13.07
CA ILE A 6 11.05 7.06 13.88
C ILE A 6 10.04 7.78 12.99
N SER A 7 10.51 8.59 12.04
CA SER A 7 9.65 9.30 11.08
C SER A 7 8.82 8.32 10.23
N GLN A 8 9.43 7.23 9.76
CA GLN A 8 8.74 6.19 8.99
C GLN A 8 7.67 5.47 9.82
N ALA A 9 7.98 5.10 11.07
CA ALA A 9 7.03 4.45 11.96
C ALA A 9 5.85 5.38 12.32
N HIS A 10 6.13 6.65 12.58
CA HIS A 10 5.09 7.65 12.83
C HIS A 10 4.20 7.83 11.60
N LYS A 11 4.80 7.94 10.42
CA LYS A 11 4.04 8.05 9.16
C LYS A 11 3.18 6.81 8.90
N ALA A 12 3.70 5.62 9.13
CA ALA A 12 2.92 4.38 9.01
C ALA A 12 1.69 4.38 9.94
N SER A 13 1.85 4.83 11.19
CA SER A 13 0.74 4.99 12.14
C SER A 13 -0.30 6.01 11.64
N GLN A 14 0.14 7.17 11.16
CA GLN A 14 -0.74 8.19 10.57
C GLN A 14 -1.47 7.70 9.32
N ASP A 15 -0.81 6.88 8.51
CA ASP A 15 -1.37 6.26 7.31
C ASP A 15 -2.25 5.02 7.67
N GLY A 16 -2.52 4.78 8.97
CA GLY A 16 -3.41 3.74 9.48
C GLY A 16 -2.88 2.31 9.29
N ILE A 17 -1.56 2.13 9.35
CA ILE A 17 -0.90 0.82 9.33
C ILE A 17 -0.79 0.32 10.78
N THR A 18 -1.58 -0.71 11.10
CA THR A 18 -1.68 -1.29 12.46
C THR A 18 -0.96 -2.63 12.61
N ALA A 19 -0.50 -3.23 11.50
CA ALA A 19 0.16 -4.53 11.48
C ALA A 19 1.31 -4.55 10.46
N THR A 20 2.30 -5.41 10.71
CA THR A 20 3.42 -5.66 9.77
C THR A 20 3.47 -7.16 9.42
N PRO A 21 3.86 -7.51 8.18
CA PRO A 21 4.12 -6.62 7.04
C PRO A 21 2.82 -5.99 6.49
N THR A 22 2.94 -4.84 5.83
CA THR A 22 1.85 -4.16 5.10
C THR A 22 2.42 -3.55 3.82
N LEU A 23 1.69 -3.70 2.71
CA LEU A 23 2.02 -3.08 1.42
C LEU A 23 1.00 -1.99 1.09
N VAL A 24 1.49 -0.83 0.62
CA VAL A 24 0.66 0.23 0.04
C VAL A 24 1.05 0.36 -1.43
N ILE A 25 0.12 0.01 -2.32
CA ILE A 25 0.32 0.10 -3.77
C ILE A 25 -0.38 1.35 -4.26
N LYS A 26 0.34 2.22 -4.96
CA LYS A 26 -0.18 3.47 -5.53
C LYS A 26 -0.01 3.46 -7.05
N ASP A 27 -1.12 3.61 -7.76
CA ASP A 27 -1.09 3.93 -9.18
C ASP A 27 -0.71 5.41 -9.36
N LYS A 28 0.38 5.66 -10.08
CA LYS A 28 0.88 7.02 -10.34
C LYS A 28 0.05 7.77 -11.38
N GLN A 29 -0.66 7.06 -12.27
CA GLN A 29 -1.48 7.68 -13.30
C GLN A 29 -2.80 8.19 -12.73
N SER A 30 -3.56 7.31 -12.03
CA SER A 30 -4.85 7.69 -11.44
C SER A 30 -4.73 8.30 -10.04
N GLY A 31 -3.59 8.14 -9.36
CA GLY A 31 -3.41 8.53 -7.97
C GLY A 31 -4.09 7.61 -6.95
N ARG A 32 -4.83 6.58 -7.41
CA ARG A 32 -5.50 5.60 -6.55
C ARG A 32 -4.49 4.77 -5.77
N SER A 33 -4.91 4.29 -4.61
CA SER A 33 -4.09 3.40 -3.79
C SER A 33 -4.92 2.30 -3.13
N ILE A 34 -4.25 1.20 -2.82
CA ILE A 34 -4.79 0.08 -2.04
C ILE A 34 -3.77 -0.33 -0.99
N LYS A 35 -4.26 -0.72 0.19
CA LYS A 35 -3.47 -1.19 1.32
C LYS A 35 -3.74 -2.68 1.53
N LEU A 36 -2.68 -3.49 1.56
CA LEU A 36 -2.73 -4.92 1.80
C LEU A 36 -2.00 -5.22 3.11
N GLN A 37 -2.73 -5.72 4.11
CA GLN A 37 -2.14 -6.14 5.38
C GLN A 37 -1.69 -7.61 5.29
N GLY A 38 -0.54 -7.92 5.87
CA GLY A 38 0.09 -9.24 5.79
C GLY A 38 1.09 -9.35 4.64
N ALA A 39 1.51 -10.59 4.38
CA ALA A 39 2.42 -10.94 3.28
C ALA A 39 1.59 -11.58 2.15
N PRO A 40 0.96 -10.78 1.27
CA PRO A 40 0.18 -11.33 0.16
C PRO A 40 1.07 -12.14 -0.78
N ASP A 41 0.51 -13.22 -1.32
CA ASP A 41 1.13 -13.98 -2.39
C ASP A 41 1.05 -13.23 -3.74
N GLY A 42 1.67 -13.82 -4.77
CA GLY A 42 1.72 -13.22 -6.11
C GLY A 42 0.35 -12.98 -6.72
N ASP A 43 -0.60 -13.90 -6.53
CA ASP A 43 -1.93 -13.83 -7.13
C ASP A 43 -2.77 -12.71 -6.51
N VAL A 44 -2.67 -12.51 -5.20
CA VAL A 44 -3.28 -11.38 -4.50
C VAL A 44 -2.68 -10.05 -4.96
N LEU A 45 -1.35 -10.00 -5.17
CA LEU A 45 -0.69 -8.80 -5.67
C LEU A 45 -1.14 -8.43 -7.09
N LEU A 46 -1.23 -9.41 -8.00
CA LEU A 46 -1.72 -9.19 -9.37
C LEU A 46 -3.18 -8.72 -9.35
N SER A 47 -4.03 -9.36 -8.54
CA SER A 47 -5.44 -8.97 -8.39
C SER A 47 -5.59 -7.53 -7.87
N ALA A 48 -4.72 -7.10 -6.96
CA ALA A 48 -4.71 -5.72 -6.45
C ALA A 48 -4.30 -4.70 -7.53
N MET A 49 -3.37 -5.07 -8.43
CA MET A 49 -2.98 -4.24 -9.57
C MET A 49 -4.10 -4.13 -10.59
N ASP A 50 -4.78 -5.23 -10.91
CA ASP A 50 -5.94 -5.23 -11.81
C ASP A 50 -7.10 -4.38 -11.25
N TRP A 51 -7.34 -4.44 -9.94
CA TRP A 51 -8.32 -3.58 -9.27
C TRP A 51 -7.93 -2.08 -9.35
N LEU A 52 -6.64 -1.76 -9.24
CA LEU A 52 -6.15 -0.38 -9.40
C LEU A 52 -6.26 0.11 -10.84
N ALA A 53 -5.99 -0.74 -11.82
CA ALA A 53 -6.07 -0.40 -13.25
C ALA A 53 -7.52 -0.28 -13.73
N SER A 54 -8.44 -1.13 -13.23
CA SER A 54 -9.83 -1.20 -13.71
C SER A 54 -10.72 -0.01 -13.37
N ALA A 55 -10.38 0.82 -12.37
CA ALA A 55 -11.16 2.06 -12.16
C ALA A 55 -10.67 3.26 -12.96
N ARG A 56 -9.84 3.02 -13.99
CA ARG A 56 -9.63 4.01 -15.06
C ARG A 56 -10.84 4.11 -16.00
N ASP A 57 -11.69 3.07 -16.04
CA ASP A 57 -12.82 2.94 -16.96
C ASP A 57 -14.20 3.08 -16.28
N ARG A 58 -14.34 3.98 -15.30
CA ARG A 58 -15.65 4.34 -14.72
C ARG A 58 -15.95 5.82 -14.80
#